data_AF-A0AAU7GWA8-F1
#
_entry.id   AF-A0AAU7GWA8-F1
#
_cell.length_a   1.000
_cell.length_b   1.000
_cell.length_c   1.000
_cell.angle_alpha   90.00
_cell.angle_beta   90.00
_cell.angle_gamma   90.00
#
_symmetry.space_group_name_H-M   'P 1'
#
loop_
_entity.id
_entity.type
_entity.pdbx_description
1 polymer ?
#
loop_
_entity_poly.entity_id
_entity_poly.type
_entity_poly.pdbx_seq_one_letter_code
_entity_poly.pdbx_strand_id
1 'polypeptide(L)'
;MNMRIRLIAGAITALIVGFGFMAYDKYTGREWVVSPDQIEAAQSSGKAGVETRPGTVAVRAIRSEDADILPFKWLGYGLVAGFFVVYSTRKPKAAPKA
;
A
#
# COMPACT_ATOMS: atom_id res chain seq x y z
N MET A 1 25.32 -5.16 -15.64
CA MET A 1 23.99 -5.05 -16.29
C MET A 1 23.93 -3.80 -17.16
N ASN A 2 23.34 -3.88 -18.36
CA ASN A 2 23.16 -2.72 -19.24
C ASN A 2 22.12 -1.75 -18.66
N MET A 3 22.22 -0.46 -18.96
CA MET A 3 21.34 0.58 -18.40
C MET A 3 19.85 0.29 -18.67
N ARG A 4 19.51 -0.14 -19.89
CA ARG A 4 18.14 -0.51 -20.26
C ARG A 4 17.58 -1.61 -19.35
N ILE A 5 18.37 -2.66 -19.11
CA ILE A 5 17.97 -3.79 -18.25
C ILE A 5 17.80 -3.33 -16.79
N ARG A 6 18.62 -2.40 -16.30
CA ARG A 6 18.49 -1.81 -14.96
C ARG A 6 17.20 -1.02 -14.78
N LEU A 7 16.86 -0.20 -15.77
CA LEU A 7 15.61 0.56 -15.74
C LEU A 7 14.39 -0.35 -15.79
N ILE A 8 14.41 -1.38 -16.64
CA ILE A 8 13.32 -2.37 -16.72
C ILE A 8 13.19 -3.13 -15.40
N ALA A 9 14.29 -3.64 -14.84
CA ALA A 9 14.27 -4.35 -13.57
C ALA A 9 13.76 -3.46 -12.43
N GLY A 10 14.23 -2.21 -12.34
CA GLY A 10 13.77 -1.24 -11.35
C GLY A 10 12.29 -0.91 -11.49
N ALA A 11 11.79 -0.73 -12.72
CA ALA A 11 10.38 -0.48 -12.98
C ALA A 11 9.50 -1.67 -12.56
N ILE A 12 9.90 -2.89 -12.91
CA ILE A 12 9.18 -4.12 -12.50
C ILE A 12 9.16 -4.23 -10.98
N THR A 13 10.30 -4.04 -10.31
CA THR A 13 10.36 -4.07 -8.84
C THR A 13 9.47 -3.01 -8.21
N ALA A 14 9.45 -1.79 -8.74
CA ALA A 14 8.60 -0.72 -8.24
C ALA A 14 7.12 -1.09 -8.30
N LEU A 15 6.68 -1.68 -9.42
CA LEU A 15 5.30 -2.14 -9.58
C LEU A 15 4.98 -3.27 -8.61
N ILE A 16 5.83 -4.30 -8.51
CA ILE A 16 5.61 -5.44 -7.60
C ILE A 16 5.49 -4.96 -6.14
N VAL A 17 6.38 -4.09 -5.69
CA VAL A 17 6.37 -3.59 -4.31
C VAL A 17 5.16 -2.69 -4.06
N GLY A 18 4.89 -1.74 -4.96
CA GLY A 18 3.74 -0.84 -4.83
C GLY A 18 2.40 -1.58 -4.78
N PHE A 19 2.18 -2.49 -5.74
CA PHE A 19 0.96 -3.31 -5.77
C PHE A 19 0.90 -4.33 -4.64
N GLY A 20 2.04 -4.86 -4.19
CA GLY A 20 2.10 -5.77 -3.04
C GLY A 20 1.61 -5.09 -1.75
N PHE A 21 2.09 -3.87 -1.47
CA PHE A 21 1.61 -3.09 -0.32
C PHE A 21 0.15 -2.67 -0.46
N MET A 22 -0.29 -2.32 -1.67
CA MET A 22 -1.70 -2.04 -1.94
C MET A 22 -2.59 -3.24 -1.63
N ALA A 23 -2.23 -4.43 -2.11
CA ALA A 23 -2.99 -5.65 -1.86
C ALA A 23 -3.03 -5.99 -0.37
N TYR A 24 -1.90 -5.84 0.34
CA TYR A 24 -1.82 -6.06 1.78
C TYR A 24 -2.68 -5.08 2.59
N ASP A 25 -2.64 -3.79 2.27
CA ASP A 25 -3.42 -2.77 2.97
C ASP A 25 -4.93 -2.94 2.71
N LYS A 26 -5.32 -3.35 1.49
CA LYS A 26 -6.70 -3.71 1.18
C LYS A 26 -7.17 -4.94 1.94
N TYR A 27 -6.34 -5.98 2.01
CA TYR A 27 -6.66 -7.21 2.75
C TYR A 27 -6.81 -6.96 4.25
N THR A 28 -6.01 -6.06 4.81
CA THR A 28 -6.07 -5.72 6.25
C THR A 28 -7.15 -4.68 6.58
N GLY A 29 -7.93 -4.23 5.60
CA GLY A 29 -9.04 -3.30 5.82
C GLY A 29 -8.63 -1.88 6.20
N ARG A 30 -7.37 -1.46 5.96
CA ARG A 30 -6.89 -0.12 6.34
C ARG A 30 -7.61 1.05 5.66
N GLU A 31 -8.34 0.77 4.58
CA GLU A 31 -9.19 1.76 3.90
C GLU A 31 -10.44 2.12 4.72
N TRP A 32 -10.77 1.37 5.77
CA TRP A 32 -12.05 1.44 6.45
C TRP A 32 -11.88 1.59 7.97
N VAL A 33 -12.58 2.54 8.56
CA VAL A 33 -12.77 2.62 10.02
C VAL A 33 -13.87 1.65 10.44
N VAL A 34 -14.90 1.51 9.62
CA VAL A 34 -15.91 0.44 9.70
C VAL A 34 -16.09 -0.12 8.31
N SER A 35 -15.80 -1.42 8.13
CA SER A 35 -15.91 -2.05 6.80
C SER A 35 -17.35 -2.43 6.48
N PRO A 36 -17.71 -2.55 5.18
CA PRO A 36 -19.00 -3.08 4.77
C PRO A 36 -19.31 -4.46 5.39
N ASP A 37 -18.31 -5.35 5.43
CA ASP A 37 -18.43 -6.70 5.98
C ASP A 37 -18.76 -6.67 7.49
N GLN A 38 -18.21 -5.70 8.23
CA GLN A 38 -18.54 -5.53 9.66
C GLN A 38 -19.98 -5.04 9.85
N ILE A 39 -20.49 -4.18 8.97
CA ILE A 39 -21.90 -3.76 8.99
C ILE A 39 -22.81 -4.94 8.68
N GLU A 40 -22.46 -5.75 7.67
CA GLU A 40 -23.25 -6.92 7.28
C GLU A 40 -23.25 -8.00 8.38
N ALA A 41 -22.11 -8.21 9.04
CA ALA A 41 -22.02 -9.09 10.22
C ALA A 41 -22.85 -8.55 11.41
N ALA A 42 -22.87 -7.23 11.63
CA ALA A 42 -23.69 -6.62 12.67
C ALA A 42 -25.19 -6.76 12.36
N GLN A 43 -25.60 -6.52 11.12
CA GLN A 43 -26.99 -6.66 10.69
C GLN A 43 -27.48 -8.10 10.72
N SER A 44 -26.64 -9.06 10.29
CA SER A 44 -26.98 -10.49 10.36
C SER A 44 -27.05 -11.02 11.79
N SER A 45 -26.36 -10.40 12.74
CA SER A 45 -26.49 -10.68 14.19
C SER A 45 -27.61 -9.92 14.89
N GLY A 46 -28.48 -9.24 14.12
CA GLY A 46 -29.66 -8.54 14.64
C GLY A 46 -29.38 -7.15 15.22
N LYS A 47 -28.17 -6.60 15.03
CA LYS A 47 -27.82 -5.24 15.42
C LYS A 47 -28.09 -4.27 14.27
N ALA A 48 -28.45 -3.03 14.57
CA ALA A 48 -28.66 -2.00 13.55
C ALA A 48 -27.38 -1.60 12.80
N GLY A 49 -26.20 -1.87 13.39
CA GLY A 49 -24.90 -1.52 12.82
C GLY A 49 -23.76 -1.76 13.82
N VAL A 50 -22.60 -1.17 13.55
CA VAL A 50 -21.38 -1.29 14.39
C VAL A 50 -21.25 -0.06 15.29
N GLU A 51 -21.14 -0.28 16.59
CA GLU A 51 -20.89 0.82 17.53
C GLU A 51 -19.44 1.31 17.41
N THR A 52 -19.26 2.59 17.11
CA THR A 52 -17.94 3.20 16.90
C THR A 52 -17.48 4.02 18.10
N ARG A 53 -18.44 4.58 18.85
CA ARG A 53 -18.28 5.32 20.10
C ARG A 53 -19.52 5.06 20.97
N PRO A 54 -19.44 5.24 22.30
CA PRO A 54 -20.61 5.08 23.17
C PRO A 54 -21.82 5.85 22.63
N GLY A 55 -22.87 5.12 22.26
CA GLY A 55 -24.12 5.69 21.72
C GLY A 55 -24.07 6.13 20.25
N THR A 56 -22.98 5.90 19.51
CA THR A 56 -22.86 6.20 18.07
C THR A 56 -22.73 4.91 17.26
N VAL A 57 -23.78 4.59 16.50
CA VAL A 57 -23.84 3.38 15.66
C VAL A 57 -23.62 3.76 14.20
N ALA A 58 -22.58 3.18 13.59
CA ALA A 58 -22.37 3.22 12.16
C ALA A 58 -23.32 2.22 11.49
N VAL A 59 -24.25 2.74 10.67
CA VAL A 59 -25.18 1.93 9.86
C VAL A 59 -24.66 1.76 8.43
N ARG A 60 -23.62 2.51 8.06
CA ARG A 60 -22.93 2.45 6.76
C ARG A 60 -21.43 2.36 6.97
N ALA A 61 -20.72 1.83 5.98
CA ALA A 61 -19.27 1.76 5.98
C ALA A 61 -18.67 3.17 6.07
N ILE A 62 -17.64 3.32 6.90
CA ILE A 62 -16.94 4.58 7.13
C ILE A 62 -15.52 4.42 6.59
N ARG A 63 -15.18 5.26 5.62
CA ARG A 63 -13.82 5.29 5.06
C ARG A 63 -12.85 5.88 6.08
N SER A 64 -11.65 5.31 6.16
CA SER A 64 -10.59 5.86 6.98
C SER A 64 -10.08 7.19 6.41
N GLU A 65 -9.75 8.15 7.27
CA GLU A 65 -9.07 9.39 6.87
C GLU A 65 -7.70 9.08 6.25
N ASP A 66 -7.05 8.00 6.70
CA ASP A 66 -5.79 7.54 6.14
C ASP A 66 -5.95 6.94 4.73
N ALA A 67 -7.18 6.59 4.31
CA ALA A 67 -7.43 5.96 3.01
C ALA A 67 -6.97 6.85 1.84
N ASP A 68 -6.99 8.17 2.01
CA ASP A 68 -6.58 9.12 0.99
C ASP A 68 -5.05 9.25 0.89
N ILE A 69 -4.31 8.89 1.94
CA ILE A 69 -2.84 8.89 1.98
C ILE A 69 -2.27 7.57 1.44
N LEU A 70 -3.04 6.48 1.51
CA LEU A 70 -2.60 5.15 1.08
C LEU A 70 -2.01 5.11 -0.35
N PRO A 71 -2.60 5.76 -1.37
CA PRO A 71 -2.02 5.78 -2.72
C PRO A 71 -0.60 6.37 -2.75
N PHE A 72 -0.36 7.44 -2.00
CA PHE A 72 0.95 8.07 -1.90
C PHE A 72 1.95 7.18 -1.17
N LYS A 73 1.49 6.47 -0.13
CA LYS A 73 2.30 5.50 0.61
C LYS A 73 2.75 4.34 -0.30
N TRP A 74 1.83 3.76 -1.08
CA TRP A 74 2.15 2.68 -2.01
C TRP A 74 3.11 3.14 -3.11
N LEU A 75 2.85 4.32 -3.67
CA LEU A 75 3.73 4.95 -4.66
C LEU A 75 5.13 5.17 -4.09
N GLY A 76 5.22 5.70 -2.86
CA GLY A 76 6.49 5.92 -2.17
C GLY A 76 7.30 4.64 -2.00
N TYR A 77 6.69 3.56 -1.49
CA TYR A 77 7.38 2.27 -1.34
C TYR A 77 7.84 1.69 -2.68
N GLY A 78 7.00 1.76 -3.71
CA GLY A 78 7.37 1.33 -5.06
C GLY A 78 8.56 2.11 -5.62
N LEU A 79 8.53 3.44 -5.53
CA LEU A 79 9.61 4.31 -6.03
C LEU A 79 10.92 4.08 -5.29
N VAL A 80 10.90 3.96 -3.97
CA VAL A 80 12.11 3.68 -3.17
C VAL A 80 12.71 2.34 -3.54
N ALA A 81 11.90 1.29 -3.68
CA ALA A 81 12.37 -0.03 -4.08
C ALA A 81 12.95 -0.05 -5.50
N GLY A 82 12.26 0.57 -6.47
CA GLY A 82 12.75 0.68 -7.84
C GLY A 82 14.04 1.47 -7.95
N PHE A 83 14.14 2.60 -7.25
CA PHE A 83 15.37 3.40 -7.19
C PHE A 83 16.52 2.62 -6.55
N PHE A 84 16.25 1.87 -5.48
CA PHE A 84 17.24 1.02 -4.84
C PHE A 84 17.80 -0.05 -5.78
N VAL A 85 16.96 -0.70 -6.59
CA VAL A 85 17.41 -1.68 -7.61
C VAL A 85 18.28 -1.00 -8.66
N VAL A 86 17.87 0.17 -9.16
CA VAL A 86 18.70 0.92 -10.11
C VAL A 86 20.03 1.30 -9.45
N TYR A 87 20.03 1.84 -8.24
CA TYR A 87 21.23 2.30 -7.56
C TYR A 87 22.20 1.16 -7.22
N SER A 88 21.71 0.08 -6.62
CA SER A 88 22.53 -1.07 -6.19
C SER A 88 23.19 -1.82 -7.35
N THR A 89 22.55 -1.83 -8.53
CA THR A 89 23.07 -2.52 -9.72
C THR A 89 24.01 -1.66 -10.58
N ARG A 90 24.39 -0.45 -10.10
CA ARG A 90 25.36 0.41 -10.78
C ARG A 90 26.75 -0.21 -10.74
N LYS A 91 27.45 -0.23 -11.88
CA LYS A 91 28.89 -0.55 -11.86
C LYS A 91 29.64 0.59 -11.17
N PRO A 92 30.52 0.33 -10.19
CA PRO A 92 31.40 1.36 -9.66
C PRO A 92 32.29 1.90 -10.79
N LYS A 93 32.52 3.21 -10.82
CA LYS A 93 33.60 3.78 -11.64
C LYS A 93 34.90 3.13 -11.16
N ALA A 94 35.68 2.55 -12.07
CA ALA A 94 37.02 2.09 -11.73
C ALA A 94 37.77 3.26 -11.09
N ALA A 95 38.32 3.02 -9.90
CA ALA A 95 39.19 3.99 -9.24
C ALA A 95 40.29 4.39 -10.23
N PRO A 96 40.69 5.68 -10.29
CA PRO A 96 41.84 6.07 -11.08
C PRO A 96 43.01 5.19 -10.64
N LYS A 97 43.63 4.48 -11.59
CA LYS A 97 44.88 3.77 -11.33
C LYS A 97 45.91 4.83 -10.94
N ALA A 98 46.42 4.74 -9.72
CA ALA A 98 47.57 5.50 -9.26
C ALA A 98 48.83 5.09 -10.03
#